data_AF-A0A9P8UHF6-F1
#
_entry.id   AF-A0A9P8UHF6-F1
#
_cell.length_a   1.000
_cell.length_b   1.000
_cell.length_c   1.000
_cell.angle_alpha   90.00
_cell.angle_beta   90.00
_cell.angle_gamma   90.00
#
_symmetry.space_group_name_H-M   'P 1'
#
loop_
_entity.id
_entity.type
_entity.pdbx_description
1 polymer ?
#
loop_
_entity_poly.entity_id
_entity_poly.type
_entity_poly.pdbx_seq_one_letter_code
_entity_poly.pdbx_strand_id
1 'polypeptide(L)'
;MCFFFSSQVFLQGSMDSDGSLSTRFNYRWSPALVSKAQFQIGQQDMAQVEHEYTGADFTSNLTMLNPSYIEGGLTGIFITRHFQSITRKIALGLEAVWQRAALNQPPEAAVSFAGRYKSDDWVATAQLHAQGALNATYWRRLSDKVQAGVDLTLQLVPGGAGGMMGGFQKEGITTVGAKYDFRMSTFRAQVDSKGKLSCLLEKRVAPPVTMSFGVDIDHPTQQAKLGLGITIEAGGEELQEQQETMGATSPNIPF
;
A
#
# COMPACT_ATOMS: atom_id res chain seq x y z
N MET A 1 8.33 7.30 18.55
CA MET A 1 7.23 6.43 18.06
C MET A 1 6.72 5.62 19.24
N CYS A 2 5.44 5.75 19.60
CA CYS A 2 4.83 4.95 20.66
C CYS A 2 3.86 3.96 20.02
N PHE A 3 3.92 2.70 20.46
CA PHE A 3 3.01 1.65 20.02
C PHE A 3 2.27 1.10 21.22
N PHE A 4 0.96 0.97 21.08
CA PHE A 4 0.14 0.27 22.05
C PHE A 4 -0.63 -0.83 21.35
N PHE A 5 -0.52 -2.05 21.87
CA PHE A 5 -1.14 -3.24 21.32
C PHE A 5 -2.09 -3.86 22.35
N SER A 6 -3.28 -4.21 21.91
CA SER A 6 -4.18 -5.13 22.60
C SER A 6 -4.81 -6.08 21.58
N SER A 7 -5.45 -7.16 22.02
CA SER A 7 -6.03 -8.21 21.16
C SER A 7 -6.98 -7.70 20.07
N GLN A 8 -7.47 -6.46 20.16
CA GLN A 8 -8.40 -5.86 19.19
C GLN A 8 -8.05 -4.42 18.78
N VAL A 9 -6.97 -3.85 19.33
CA VAL A 9 -6.63 -2.43 19.14
C VAL A 9 -5.16 -2.30 18.82
N PHE A 10 -4.86 -1.61 17.72
CA PHE A 10 -3.51 -1.20 17.36
C PHE A 10 -3.50 0.32 17.29
N LEU A 11 -2.68 0.94 18.12
CA LEU A 11 -2.49 2.39 18.11
C LEU A 11 -1.01 2.70 17.89
N GLN A 12 -0.73 3.43 16.83
CA GLN A 12 0.60 3.91 16.49
C GLN A 12 0.58 5.42 16.40
N GLY A 13 1.49 6.07 17.12
CA GLY A 13 1.71 7.51 17.02
C GLY A 13 3.19 7.80 16.71
N SER A 14 3.45 8.51 15.63
CA SER A 14 4.73 9.14 15.34
C SER A 14 4.57 10.65 15.40
N MET A 15 5.49 11.30 16.10
CA MET A 15 5.60 12.75 16.15
C MET A 15 6.99 13.09 15.66
N ASP A 16 7.06 13.90 14.61
CA ASP A 16 8.31 14.36 14.04
C ASP A 16 8.73 15.69 14.69
N SER A 17 10.02 16.02 14.59
CA SER A 17 10.62 17.20 15.22
C SER A 17 10.12 18.54 14.65
N ASP A 18 9.39 18.51 13.54
CA ASP A 18 8.76 19.65 12.89
C ASP A 18 7.36 19.96 13.44
N GLY A 19 6.87 19.15 14.39
CA GLY A 19 5.53 19.28 14.95
C GLY A 19 4.45 18.55 14.15
N SER A 20 4.81 17.79 13.11
CA SER A 20 3.87 16.90 12.43
C SER A 20 3.60 15.66 13.30
N LEU A 21 2.33 15.38 13.50
CA LEU A 21 1.82 14.27 14.30
C LEU A 21 1.04 13.34 13.37
N SER A 22 1.52 12.11 13.19
CA SER A 22 0.79 11.06 12.50
C SER A 22 0.34 10.00 13.51
N THR A 23 -0.95 9.79 13.59
CA THR A 23 -1.58 8.80 14.45
C THR A 23 -2.38 7.82 13.60
N ARG A 24 -2.27 6.54 13.91
CA ARG A 24 -3.04 5.46 13.30
C ARG A 24 -3.68 4.64 14.40
N PHE A 25 -4.98 4.47 14.29
CA PHE A 25 -5.84 3.73 15.18
C PHE A 25 -6.53 2.63 14.39
N ASN A 26 -6.14 1.37 14.56
CA ASN A 26 -6.89 0.24 14.04
C ASN A 26 -7.70 -0.38 15.18
N TYR A 27 -9.01 -0.49 14.99
CA TYR A 27 -9.95 -1.10 15.91
C TYR A 27 -10.70 -2.23 15.22
N ARG A 28 -10.65 -3.42 15.79
CA ARG A 28 -11.31 -4.61 15.25
C ARG A 28 -12.58 -4.90 16.04
N TRP A 29 -13.73 -4.52 15.51
CA TRP A 29 -15.05 -4.80 16.11
C TRP A 29 -15.37 -6.31 16.11
N SER A 30 -14.96 -7.02 15.05
CA SER A 30 -15.10 -8.47 14.93
C SER A 30 -13.99 -9.04 14.05
N PRO A 31 -13.80 -10.37 13.99
CA PRO A 31 -12.87 -10.96 13.04
C PRO A 31 -13.12 -10.53 11.58
N ALA A 32 -14.36 -10.22 11.22
CA ALA A 32 -14.74 -9.77 9.89
C ALA A 32 -14.71 -8.25 9.70
N LEU A 33 -14.89 -7.46 10.76
CA LEU A 33 -15.05 -6.00 10.70
C LEU A 33 -13.89 -5.28 11.39
N VAL A 34 -13.09 -4.56 10.60
CA VAL A 34 -11.95 -3.76 11.06
C VAL A 34 -12.15 -2.31 10.64
N SER A 35 -12.17 -1.40 11.61
CA SER A 35 -12.12 0.04 11.37
C SER A 35 -10.70 0.54 11.55
N LYS A 36 -10.20 1.38 10.65
CA LYS A 36 -8.88 2.00 10.74
C LYS A 36 -9.04 3.50 10.60
N ALA A 37 -8.68 4.27 11.60
CA ALA A 37 -8.62 5.73 11.52
C ALA A 37 -7.16 6.17 11.50
N GLN A 38 -6.80 7.07 10.61
CA GLN A 38 -5.48 7.69 10.52
C GLN A 38 -5.67 9.20 10.54
N PHE A 39 -4.96 9.87 11.44
CA PHE A 39 -4.97 11.33 11.53
C PHE A 39 -3.54 11.81 11.43
N GLN A 40 -3.26 12.61 10.40
CA GLN A 40 -2.00 13.31 10.23
C GLN A 40 -2.27 14.80 10.39
N ILE A 41 -1.68 15.39 11.43
CA ILE A 41 -1.79 16.82 11.77
C ILE A 41 -0.41 17.42 11.50
N GLY A 42 -0.33 18.46 10.69
CA GLY A 42 0.95 19.02 10.25
C GLY A 42 0.76 20.22 9.33
N GLN A 43 1.49 20.26 8.22
CA GLN A 43 1.33 21.33 7.23
C GLN A 43 0.01 21.24 6.45
N GLN A 44 -0.52 20.02 6.29
CA GLN A 44 -1.84 19.74 5.75
C GLN A 44 -2.49 18.69 6.64
N ASP A 45 -3.61 19.05 7.26
CA ASP A 45 -4.35 18.11 8.10
C ASP A 45 -5.07 17.09 7.20
N MET A 46 -4.84 15.81 7.48
CA MET A 46 -5.46 14.69 6.80
C MET A 46 -6.08 13.73 7.80
N ALA A 47 -7.40 13.56 7.73
CA ALA A 47 -8.15 12.56 8.45
C ALA A 47 -8.64 11.49 7.47
N GLN A 48 -8.18 10.25 7.66
CA GLN A 48 -8.60 9.09 6.89
C GLN A 48 -9.31 8.09 7.80
N VAL A 49 -10.50 7.65 7.43
CA VAL A 49 -11.25 6.64 8.17
C VAL A 49 -11.64 5.52 7.21
N GLU A 50 -11.14 4.32 7.46
CA GLU A 50 -11.41 3.13 6.68
C GLU A 50 -12.25 2.15 7.47
N HIS A 51 -13.20 1.52 6.79
CA HIS A 51 -14.03 0.45 7.32
C HIS A 51 -13.92 -0.75 6.41
N GLU A 52 -13.25 -1.78 6.88
CA GLU A 52 -13.01 -3.01 6.16
C GLU A 52 -13.92 -4.10 6.71
N TYR A 53 -14.74 -4.67 5.84
CA TYR A 53 -15.61 -5.80 6.13
C TYR A 53 -15.23 -6.97 5.22
N THR A 54 -14.68 -8.02 5.82
CA THR A 54 -14.32 -9.28 5.15
C THR A 54 -15.37 -10.33 5.44
N GLY A 55 -16.21 -10.60 4.45
CA GLY A 55 -17.15 -11.72 4.43
C GLY A 55 -16.47 -13.04 4.02
N ALA A 56 -17.27 -14.08 3.80
CA ALA A 56 -16.76 -15.41 3.43
C ALA A 56 -16.27 -15.49 1.98
N ASP A 57 -16.92 -14.76 1.07
CA ASP A 57 -16.73 -14.77 -0.38
C ASP A 57 -16.51 -13.38 -0.98
N PHE A 58 -16.65 -12.33 -0.17
CA PHE A 58 -16.42 -10.94 -0.57
C PHE A 58 -15.70 -10.12 0.52
N THR A 59 -15.01 -9.07 0.09
CA THR A 59 -14.45 -8.04 0.96
C THR A 59 -14.95 -6.68 0.49
N SER A 60 -15.48 -5.90 1.41
CA SER A 60 -15.87 -4.50 1.17
C SER A 60 -15.00 -3.59 2.02
N ASN A 61 -14.47 -2.51 1.45
CA ASN A 61 -13.74 -1.50 2.17
C ASN A 61 -14.29 -0.12 1.82
N LEU A 62 -14.63 0.67 2.83
CA LEU A 62 -15.04 2.05 2.70
C LEU A 62 -13.98 2.96 3.34
N THR A 63 -13.20 3.65 2.51
CA THR A 63 -12.22 4.66 2.92
C THR A 63 -12.83 6.05 2.75
N MET A 64 -12.79 6.86 3.80
CA MET A 64 -13.18 8.26 3.81
C MET A 64 -11.94 9.10 4.05
N LEU A 65 -11.69 10.12 3.22
CA LEU A 65 -10.60 11.08 3.40
C LEU A 65 -11.20 12.48 3.56
N ASN A 66 -10.77 13.18 4.59
CA ASN A 66 -11.17 14.53 4.95
C ASN A 66 -12.69 14.76 4.86
N PRO A 67 -13.52 13.97 5.56
CA PRO A 67 -14.95 14.25 5.62
C PRO A 67 -15.18 15.54 6.41
N SER A 68 -15.43 16.65 5.73
CA SER A 68 -15.83 17.89 6.37
C SER A 68 -17.33 18.12 6.16
N TYR A 69 -18.04 18.31 7.27
CA TYR A 69 -19.49 18.57 7.32
C TYR A 69 -19.80 19.99 7.84
N ILE A 70 -18.77 20.82 8.00
CA ILE A 70 -18.78 22.01 8.85
C ILE A 70 -19.62 23.16 8.25
N GLU A 71 -19.89 23.15 6.93
CA GLU A 71 -20.64 24.23 6.24
C GLU A 71 -21.87 23.74 5.47
N GLY A 72 -22.56 22.70 5.98
CA GLY A 72 -23.88 22.30 5.46
C GLY A 72 -23.85 21.53 4.13
N GLY A 73 -22.69 21.03 3.71
CA GLY A 73 -22.56 20.07 2.61
C GLY A 73 -21.53 19.00 2.92
N LEU A 74 -21.70 17.83 2.27
CA LEU A 74 -20.74 16.73 2.33
C LEU A 74 -19.57 17.02 1.39
N THR A 75 -18.41 17.38 1.94
CA THR A 75 -17.14 17.49 1.21
C THR A 75 -16.15 16.45 1.71
N GLY A 76 -15.29 15.97 0.83
CA GLY A 76 -14.36 14.88 1.12
C GLY A 76 -14.31 13.83 0.00
N ILE A 77 -13.46 12.84 0.19
CA ILE A 77 -13.26 11.72 -0.73
C ILE A 77 -13.80 10.46 -0.06
N PHE A 78 -14.69 9.76 -0.73
CA PHE A 78 -15.31 8.53 -0.29
C PHE A 78 -14.98 7.47 -1.33
N ILE A 79 -14.17 6.48 -0.93
CA ILE A 79 -13.75 5.39 -1.78
C ILE A 79 -14.40 4.12 -1.26
N THR A 80 -15.29 3.55 -2.06
CA THR A 80 -15.93 2.27 -1.79
C THR A 80 -15.34 1.21 -2.68
N ARG A 81 -14.68 0.24 -2.08
CA ARG A 81 -14.11 -0.94 -2.75
C ARG A 81 -14.97 -2.14 -2.41
N HIS A 82 -15.36 -2.89 -3.42
CA HIS A 82 -16.04 -4.15 -3.25
C HIS A 82 -15.34 -5.20 -4.11
N PHE A 83 -14.94 -6.31 -3.50
CA PHE A 83 -14.19 -7.36 -4.17
C PHE A 83 -14.85 -8.70 -3.87
N GLN A 84 -15.30 -9.41 -4.90
CA GLN A 84 -16.03 -10.66 -4.78
C GLN A 84 -15.33 -11.78 -5.56
N SER A 85 -15.21 -12.93 -4.91
CA SER A 85 -14.69 -14.14 -5.53
C SER A 85 -15.80 -14.82 -6.33
N ILE A 86 -15.74 -14.75 -7.66
CA ILE A 86 -16.72 -15.40 -8.55
C ILE A 86 -16.40 -16.89 -8.69
N THR A 87 -15.10 -17.22 -8.76
CA THR A 87 -14.59 -18.59 -8.90
C THR A 87 -13.42 -18.78 -7.94
N ARG A 88 -13.08 -20.03 -7.58
CA ARG A 88 -11.90 -20.36 -6.75
C ARG A 88 -10.58 -19.72 -7.23
N LYS A 89 -10.48 -19.40 -8.53
CA LYS A 89 -9.30 -18.79 -9.16
C LYS A 89 -9.51 -17.34 -9.62
N ILE A 90 -10.75 -16.86 -9.71
CA ILE A 90 -11.05 -15.54 -10.29
C ILE A 90 -11.86 -14.73 -9.29
N ALA A 91 -11.35 -13.54 -8.99
CA ALA A 91 -12.06 -12.55 -8.20
C ALA A 91 -12.09 -11.22 -8.95
N LEU A 92 -13.25 -10.60 -8.96
CA LEU A 92 -13.46 -9.29 -9.57
C LEU A 92 -13.87 -8.31 -8.49
N GLY A 93 -13.54 -7.05 -8.69
CA GLY A 93 -13.99 -6.00 -7.82
C GLY A 93 -14.14 -4.66 -8.52
N LEU A 94 -14.78 -3.78 -7.80
CA LEU A 94 -15.13 -2.43 -8.20
C LEU A 94 -14.63 -1.49 -7.12
N GLU A 95 -14.04 -0.40 -7.54
CA GLU A 95 -13.66 0.71 -6.67
C GLU A 95 -14.39 1.95 -7.17
N ALA A 96 -15.40 2.38 -6.42
CA ALA A 96 -16.12 3.62 -6.66
C ALA A 96 -15.50 4.72 -5.80
N VAL A 97 -14.85 5.69 -6.44
CA VAL A 97 -14.37 6.92 -5.83
C VAL A 97 -15.41 7.99 -6.07
N TRP A 98 -15.93 8.56 -5.00
CA TRP A 98 -16.75 9.76 -5.03
C TRP A 98 -15.97 10.85 -4.30
N GLN A 99 -15.59 11.90 -5.00
CA GLN A 99 -14.85 13.01 -4.41
C GLN A 99 -15.55 14.33 -4.65
N ARG A 100 -15.56 15.16 -3.61
CA ARG A 100 -16.00 16.53 -3.69
C ARG A 100 -15.02 17.43 -2.96
N ALA A 101 -14.16 18.09 -3.74
CA ALA A 101 -13.08 18.93 -3.21
C ALA A 101 -13.59 20.19 -2.50
N ALA A 102 -14.70 20.77 -2.97
CA ALA A 102 -15.32 21.95 -2.36
C ALA A 102 -16.82 22.01 -2.69
N LEU A 103 -17.58 22.75 -1.88
CA LEU A 103 -19.02 22.96 -2.07
C LEU A 103 -19.37 23.56 -3.44
N ASN A 104 -18.47 24.38 -3.98
CA ASN A 104 -18.60 25.05 -5.28
C ASN A 104 -18.20 24.17 -6.48
N GLN A 105 -17.60 23.00 -6.25
CA GLN A 105 -17.23 22.08 -7.33
C GLN A 105 -18.26 20.95 -7.45
N PRO A 106 -18.59 20.53 -8.68
CA PRO A 106 -19.43 19.37 -8.89
C PRO A 106 -18.76 18.12 -8.30
N PRO A 107 -19.54 17.16 -7.77
CA PRO A 107 -18.99 15.90 -7.31
C PRO A 107 -18.43 15.12 -8.51
N GLU A 108 -17.22 14.59 -8.37
CA GLU A 108 -16.63 13.67 -9.34
C GLU A 108 -16.83 12.24 -8.85
N ALA A 109 -17.42 11.41 -9.70
CA ALA A 109 -17.58 9.99 -9.45
C ALA A 109 -16.77 9.22 -10.49
N ALA A 110 -15.87 8.37 -10.01
CA ALA A 110 -14.96 7.56 -10.79
C ALA A 110 -15.14 6.10 -10.36
N VAL A 111 -15.48 5.22 -11.31
CA VAL A 111 -15.57 3.77 -11.04
C VAL A 111 -14.39 3.07 -11.72
N SER A 112 -13.57 2.44 -10.90
CA SER A 112 -12.43 1.64 -11.31
C SER A 112 -12.77 0.16 -11.20
N PHE A 113 -12.25 -0.66 -12.10
CA PHE A 113 -12.47 -2.10 -12.13
C PHE A 113 -11.18 -2.81 -11.74
N ALA A 114 -11.27 -3.83 -10.91
CA ALA A 114 -10.15 -4.67 -10.52
C ALA A 114 -10.47 -6.14 -10.83
N GLY A 115 -9.49 -6.86 -11.35
CA GLY A 115 -9.55 -8.29 -11.59
C GLY A 115 -8.33 -8.96 -11.02
N ARG A 116 -8.54 -10.12 -10.40
CA ARG A 116 -7.48 -10.99 -9.90
C ARG A 116 -7.70 -12.39 -10.44
N TYR A 117 -6.65 -12.93 -11.04
CA TYR A 117 -6.55 -14.33 -11.43
C TYR A 117 -5.46 -14.99 -10.59
N LYS A 118 -5.85 -15.95 -9.75
CA LYS A 118 -4.97 -16.75 -8.92
C LYS A 118 -4.84 -18.15 -9.51
N SER A 119 -3.67 -18.46 -10.04
CA SER A 119 -3.24 -19.83 -10.34
C SER A 119 -2.49 -20.43 -9.13
N ASP A 120 -2.03 -21.67 -9.28
CA ASP A 120 -1.32 -22.39 -8.22
C ASP A 120 0.10 -21.82 -7.99
N ASP A 121 0.80 -21.43 -9.07
CA ASP A 121 2.18 -20.89 -9.00
C ASP A 121 2.29 -19.38 -9.25
N TRP A 122 1.27 -18.77 -9.85
CA TRP A 122 1.29 -17.37 -10.28
C TRP A 122 -0.05 -16.67 -10.07
N VAL A 123 0.01 -15.35 -9.90
CA VAL A 123 -1.14 -14.47 -9.71
C VAL A 123 -1.01 -13.33 -10.69
N ALA A 124 -2.03 -13.10 -11.51
CA ALA A 124 -2.15 -11.89 -12.30
C ALA A 124 -3.22 -10.99 -11.70
N THR A 125 -2.97 -9.69 -11.68
CA THR A 125 -4.00 -8.70 -11.36
C THR A 125 -4.06 -7.67 -12.47
N ALA A 126 -5.25 -7.14 -12.72
CA ALA A 126 -5.46 -6.02 -13.61
C ALA A 126 -6.37 -5.03 -12.89
N GLN A 127 -6.05 -3.74 -12.96
CA GLN A 127 -6.84 -2.66 -12.41
C GLN A 127 -6.96 -1.59 -13.49
N LEU A 128 -8.20 -1.22 -13.81
CA LEU A 128 -8.52 -0.14 -14.72
C LEU A 128 -9.12 0.99 -13.88
N HIS A 129 -8.37 2.06 -13.71
CA HIS A 129 -8.83 3.27 -13.05
C HIS A 129 -9.72 4.09 -13.99
N ALA A 130 -10.77 4.70 -13.43
CA ALA A 130 -11.69 5.53 -14.20
C ALA A 130 -11.00 6.74 -14.89
N GLN A 131 -9.88 7.20 -14.33
CA GLN A 131 -9.07 8.31 -14.85
C GLN A 131 -8.10 7.89 -15.98
N GLY A 132 -8.30 6.71 -16.59
CA GLY A 132 -7.53 6.27 -17.75
C GLY A 132 -6.22 5.56 -17.43
N ALA A 133 -5.98 5.19 -16.17
CA ALA A 133 -4.82 4.38 -15.80
C ALA A 133 -5.17 2.88 -15.86
N LEU A 134 -4.33 2.07 -16.49
CA LEU A 134 -4.41 0.61 -16.49
C LEU A 134 -3.15 0.04 -15.86
N ASN A 135 -3.32 -0.64 -14.73
CA ASN A 135 -2.26 -1.30 -14.00
C ASN A 135 -2.43 -2.81 -14.12
N ALA A 136 -1.43 -3.52 -14.62
CA ALA A 136 -1.44 -4.97 -14.75
C ALA A 136 -0.20 -5.53 -14.06
N THR A 137 -0.41 -6.39 -13.06
CA THR A 137 0.68 -7.05 -12.35
C THR A 137 0.66 -8.54 -12.63
N TYR A 138 1.83 -9.13 -12.69
CA TYR A 138 2.04 -10.57 -12.76
C TYR A 138 3.07 -10.96 -11.71
N TRP A 139 2.66 -11.76 -10.74
CA TRP A 139 3.53 -12.30 -9.71
C TRP A 139 3.64 -13.81 -9.86
N ARG A 140 4.86 -14.33 -9.72
CA ARG A 140 5.12 -15.77 -9.74
C ARG A 140 6.14 -16.15 -8.69
N ARG A 141 5.86 -17.23 -7.96
CA ARG A 141 6.84 -17.86 -7.09
C ARG A 141 7.68 -18.83 -7.91
N LEU A 142 8.99 -18.59 -7.98
CA LEU A 142 9.94 -19.47 -8.67
C LEU A 142 10.46 -20.57 -7.74
N SER A 143 10.66 -20.24 -6.46
CA SER A 143 11.14 -21.15 -5.43
C SER A 143 10.69 -20.66 -4.05
N ASP A 144 10.94 -21.45 -3.00
CA ASP A 144 10.64 -21.02 -1.64
C ASP A 144 11.36 -19.74 -1.23
N LYS A 145 12.53 -19.51 -1.83
CA LYS A 145 13.42 -18.37 -1.57
C LYS A 145 13.34 -17.29 -2.64
N VAL A 146 12.69 -17.53 -3.78
CA VAL A 146 12.74 -16.63 -4.94
C VAL A 146 11.35 -16.34 -5.47
N GLN A 147 11.01 -15.06 -5.55
CA GLN A 147 9.77 -14.56 -6.10
C GLN A 147 10.09 -13.55 -7.18
N ALA A 148 9.38 -13.59 -8.30
CA ALA A 148 9.49 -12.61 -9.35
C ALA A 148 8.13 -11.95 -9.58
N GLY A 149 8.17 -10.67 -9.92
CA GLY A 149 7.01 -9.85 -10.22
C GLY A 149 7.29 -8.99 -11.43
N VAL A 150 6.26 -8.75 -12.23
CA VAL A 150 6.23 -7.77 -13.29
C VAL A 150 5.03 -6.87 -13.01
N ASP A 151 5.23 -5.56 -13.09
CA ASP A 151 4.17 -4.57 -13.01
C ASP A 151 4.20 -3.70 -14.26
N LEU A 152 3.04 -3.48 -14.86
CA LEU A 152 2.82 -2.64 -16.01
C LEU A 152 1.81 -1.57 -15.62
N THR A 153 2.28 -0.34 -15.47
CA THR A 153 1.43 0.83 -15.20
C THR A 153 1.31 1.66 -16.48
N LEU A 154 0.10 1.82 -17.00
CA LEU A 154 -0.17 2.54 -18.23
C LEU A 154 -1.13 3.70 -17.94
N GLN A 155 -0.65 4.93 -18.01
CA GLN A 155 -1.46 6.13 -17.84
C GLN A 155 -1.85 6.68 -19.22
N LEU A 156 -3.15 6.75 -19.48
CA LEU A 156 -3.71 7.51 -20.60
C LEU A 156 -4.30 8.78 -20.03
N VAL A 157 -3.54 9.88 -20.07
CA VAL A 157 -4.11 11.20 -19.76
C VAL A 157 -4.66 11.75 -21.07
N PRO A 158 -5.99 11.92 -21.22
CA PRO A 158 -6.53 12.71 -22.31
C PRO A 158 -5.96 14.11 -22.14
N GLY A 159 -5.27 14.62 -23.17
CA GLY A 159 -4.71 15.96 -23.14
C GLY A 159 -5.79 16.95 -22.68
N GLY A 160 -5.50 17.70 -21.61
CA GLY A 160 -6.42 18.70 -21.09
C GLY A 160 -6.87 19.66 -22.20
N ALA A 161 -8.08 20.23 -22.04
CA ALA A 161 -8.74 21.13 -22.96
C ALA A 161 -7.93 22.41 -23.29
N GLY A 162 -6.86 22.26 -24.08
CA GLY A 162 -5.87 23.29 -24.33
C GLY A 162 -5.08 23.02 -25.62
N GLY A 163 -5.70 23.33 -26.76
CA GLY A 163 -5.01 23.60 -28.02
C GLY A 163 -4.66 22.39 -28.89
N MET A 164 -4.69 22.62 -30.20
CA MET A 164 -4.41 21.72 -31.33
C MET A 164 -3.01 21.08 -31.35
N MET A 165 -2.29 21.07 -30.22
CA MET A 165 -0.98 20.45 -30.00
C MET A 165 -0.94 19.58 -28.72
N GLY A 166 -2.05 19.43 -28.00
CA GLY A 166 -2.17 18.57 -26.82
C GLY A 166 -2.39 17.10 -27.19
N GLY A 167 -1.35 16.44 -27.70
CA GLY A 167 -1.40 15.01 -28.00
C GLY A 167 -1.72 14.18 -26.75
N PHE A 168 -2.44 13.07 -26.94
CA PHE A 168 -2.67 12.06 -25.90
C PHE A 168 -1.33 11.67 -25.27
N GLN A 169 -1.13 11.98 -23.99
CA GLN A 169 0.05 11.54 -23.25
C GLN A 169 -0.24 10.12 -22.78
N LYS A 170 0.25 9.15 -23.56
CA LYS A 170 0.25 7.74 -23.20
C LYS A 170 1.63 7.42 -22.63
N GLU A 171 1.73 7.39 -21.30
CA GLU A 171 2.93 6.91 -20.63
C GLU A 171 2.69 5.49 -20.12
N GLY A 172 3.58 4.58 -20.51
CA GLY A 172 3.60 3.21 -20.01
C GLY A 172 4.94 2.93 -19.33
N ILE A 173 4.88 2.44 -18.10
CA ILE A 173 6.02 2.06 -17.30
C ILE A 173 5.89 0.57 -17.03
N THR A 174 6.90 -0.21 -17.45
CA THR A 174 6.99 -1.62 -17.11
C THR A 174 8.14 -1.82 -16.15
N THR A 175 7.85 -2.35 -14.97
CA THR A 175 8.86 -2.71 -13.97
C THR A 175 8.91 -4.22 -13.82
N VAL A 176 10.11 -4.76 -13.76
CA VAL A 176 10.36 -6.18 -13.51
C VAL A 176 11.21 -6.27 -12.26
N GLY A 177 10.73 -7.02 -11.27
CA GLY A 177 11.40 -7.19 -9.99
C GLY A 177 11.55 -8.64 -9.59
N ALA A 178 12.59 -8.91 -8.81
CA ALA A 178 12.79 -10.18 -8.15
C ALA A 178 13.15 -9.96 -6.68
N LYS A 179 12.52 -10.74 -5.82
CA LYS A 179 12.81 -10.84 -4.39
C LYS A 179 13.49 -12.18 -4.13
N TYR A 180 14.68 -12.11 -3.55
CA TYR A 180 15.44 -13.23 -3.04
C TYR A 180 15.44 -13.16 -1.52
N ASP A 181 14.75 -14.08 -0.89
CA ASP A 181 14.61 -14.15 0.56
C ASP A 181 15.44 -15.33 1.10
N PHE A 182 16.45 -15.00 1.90
CA PHE A 182 17.29 -15.94 2.62
C PHE A 182 17.06 -15.76 4.12
N ARG A 183 17.31 -16.81 4.91
CA ARG A 183 17.03 -16.85 6.36
C ARG A 183 17.54 -15.64 7.17
N MET A 184 18.65 -15.02 6.75
CA MET A 184 19.20 -13.83 7.40
C MET A 184 19.47 -12.67 6.42
N SER A 185 18.90 -12.69 5.22
CA SER A 185 19.07 -11.63 4.23
C SER A 185 17.92 -11.58 3.26
N THR A 186 17.35 -10.40 3.01
CA THR A 186 16.40 -10.17 1.93
C THR A 186 17.05 -9.28 0.89
N PHE A 187 17.04 -9.73 -0.36
CA PHE A 187 17.52 -8.95 -1.49
C PHE A 187 16.36 -8.70 -2.45
N ARG A 188 16.13 -7.44 -2.80
CA ARG A 188 15.11 -7.02 -3.75
C ARG A 188 15.80 -6.25 -4.85
N ALA A 189 15.58 -6.64 -6.09
CA ALA A 189 16.03 -5.90 -7.26
C ALA A 189 14.83 -5.64 -8.16
N GLN A 190 14.78 -4.45 -8.74
CA GLN A 190 13.79 -4.06 -9.73
C GLN A 190 14.43 -3.24 -10.83
N VAL A 191 13.93 -3.42 -12.05
CA VAL A 191 14.37 -2.71 -13.24
C VAL A 191 13.13 -2.12 -13.90
N ASP A 192 13.19 -0.83 -14.19
CA ASP A 192 12.15 -0.09 -14.90
C ASP A 192 12.56 0.12 -16.37
N SER A 193 11.57 0.02 -17.26
CA SER A 193 11.59 0.48 -18.65
C SER A 193 12.20 1.87 -18.89
N LYS A 194 12.10 2.79 -17.92
CA LYS A 194 12.71 4.13 -18.00
C LYS A 194 14.24 4.13 -17.76
N GLY A 195 14.86 2.98 -17.52
CA GLY A 195 16.31 2.85 -17.28
C GLY A 195 16.72 3.08 -15.82
N LYS A 196 15.74 3.07 -14.90
CA LYS A 196 15.98 3.12 -13.46
C LYS A 196 16.11 1.70 -12.92
N LEU A 197 17.18 1.45 -12.17
CA LEU A 197 17.40 0.20 -11.44
C LEU A 197 17.38 0.51 -9.95
N SER A 198 16.61 -0.25 -9.19
CA SER A 198 16.61 -0.15 -7.73
C SER A 198 16.99 -1.50 -7.12
N CYS A 199 17.85 -1.44 -6.11
CA CYS A 199 18.34 -2.59 -5.39
C CYS A 199 18.26 -2.31 -3.89
N LEU A 200 17.65 -3.21 -3.12
CA LEU A 200 17.58 -3.15 -1.67
C LEU A 200 18.10 -4.46 -1.10
N LEU A 201 19.20 -4.39 -0.36
CA LEU A 201 19.77 -5.49 0.38
C LEU A 201 19.56 -5.26 1.87
N GLU A 202 18.75 -6.10 2.49
CA GLU A 202 18.60 -6.19 3.93
C GLU A 202 19.38 -7.40 4.43
N LYS A 203 20.24 -7.18 5.42
CA LYS A 203 21.03 -8.21 6.09
C LYS A 203 20.83 -8.09 7.59
N ARG A 204 20.28 -9.15 8.20
CA ARG A 204 20.28 -9.28 9.66
C ARG A 204 21.67 -9.71 10.10
N VAL A 205 22.37 -8.85 10.85
CA VAL A 205 23.75 -9.11 11.32
C VAL A 205 23.72 -9.77 12.69
N ALA A 206 22.76 -9.37 13.54
CA ALA A 206 22.50 -9.97 14.84
C ALA A 206 20.98 -10.06 15.07
N PRO A 207 20.48 -10.85 16.06
CA PRO A 207 19.05 -10.91 16.35
C PRO A 207 18.39 -9.52 16.51
N PRO A 208 18.98 -8.52 17.19
CA PRO A 208 18.38 -7.18 17.28
C PRO A 208 18.78 -6.21 16.16
N VAL A 209 19.69 -6.56 15.25
CA VAL A 209 20.28 -5.59 14.30
C VAL A 209 20.08 -6.03 12.86
N THR A 210 19.32 -5.22 12.12
CA THR A 210 19.14 -5.35 10.67
C THR A 210 19.76 -4.16 9.97
N MET A 211 20.66 -4.44 9.03
CA MET A 211 21.26 -3.45 8.15
C MET A 211 20.54 -3.48 6.81
N SER A 212 20.14 -2.32 6.30
CA SER A 212 19.51 -2.14 4.99
C SER A 212 20.41 -1.25 4.14
N PHE A 213 20.63 -1.66 2.91
CA PHE A 213 21.41 -0.94 1.91
C PHE A 213 20.56 -0.79 0.66
N GLY A 214 20.22 0.45 0.32
CA GLY A 214 19.41 0.81 -0.83
C GLY A 214 20.25 1.53 -1.87
N VAL A 215 20.07 1.16 -3.14
CA VAL A 215 20.72 1.78 -4.29
C VAL A 215 19.68 2.01 -5.37
N ASP A 216 19.55 3.26 -5.81
CA ASP A 216 18.79 3.65 -6.99
C ASP A 216 19.76 4.20 -8.04
N ILE A 217 19.82 3.57 -9.21
CA ILE A 217 20.65 4.01 -10.33
C ILE A 217 19.72 4.44 -11.46
N ASP A 218 19.84 5.69 -11.87
CA ASP A 218 19.15 6.25 -13.03
C ASP A 218 20.14 6.33 -14.21
N HIS A 219 19.99 5.43 -15.20
CA HIS A 219 20.90 5.40 -16.36
C HIS A 219 20.76 6.62 -17.30
N PRO A 220 19.55 7.16 -17.55
CA PRO A 220 19.39 8.38 -18.34
C PRO A 220 20.15 9.59 -17.81
N THR A 221 20.14 9.80 -16.49
CA THR A 221 20.82 10.95 -15.85
C THR A 221 22.21 10.59 -15.31
N GLN A 222 22.60 9.31 -15.36
CA GLN A 222 23.83 8.76 -14.78
C GLN A 222 23.99 9.11 -13.29
N GLN A 223 22.87 9.20 -12.56
CA GLN A 223 22.88 9.48 -11.12
C GLN A 223 22.65 8.21 -10.32
N ALA A 224 23.46 8.00 -9.28
CA ALA A 224 23.28 6.94 -8.30
C ALA A 224 22.94 7.55 -6.94
N LYS A 225 21.82 7.14 -6.36
CA LYS A 225 21.43 7.46 -4.99
C LYS A 225 21.68 6.23 -4.13
N LEU A 226 22.51 6.41 -3.11
CA LEU A 226 22.90 5.37 -2.16
C LEU A 226 22.34 5.72 -0.79
N GLY A 227 21.68 4.76 -0.15
CA GLY A 227 21.12 4.88 1.19
C GLY A 227 21.54 3.70 2.05
N LEU A 228 21.85 3.98 3.31
CA LEU A 228 22.18 2.96 4.30
C LEU A 228 21.35 3.25 5.55
N GLY A 229 20.57 2.27 5.97
CA GLY A 229 19.76 2.33 7.18
C GLY A 229 20.13 1.19 8.12
N ILE A 230 20.29 1.49 9.40
CA ILE A 230 20.48 0.46 10.43
C ILE A 230 19.26 0.52 11.34
N THR A 231 18.54 -0.58 11.40
CA THR A 231 17.42 -0.76 12.32
C THR A 231 17.90 -1.62 13.48
N ILE A 232 17.86 -1.04 14.67
CA ILE A 232 18.18 -1.73 15.92
C ILE A 232 16.87 -1.89 16.69
N GLU A 233 16.42 -3.12 16.81
CA GLU A 233 15.35 -3.51 17.73
C GLU A 233 16.01 -3.81 19.07
N ALA A 234 16.05 -2.84 19.98
CA ALA A 234 16.58 -3.07 21.32
C ALA A 234 15.67 -4.06 22.05
N GLY A 235 16.10 -5.32 22.13
CA GLY A 235 15.52 -6.35 22.99
C GLY A 235 15.70 -5.97 24.45
N GLY A 236 14.76 -5.20 25.01
CA GLY A 236 14.49 -5.25 26.44
C GLY A 236 13.97 -6.65 26.81
N GLU A 237 14.06 -7.01 28.09
CA GLU A 237 13.60 -8.30 28.66
C GLU A 237 12.16 -8.69 28.22
N GLU A 238 11.34 -7.72 27.80
CA GLU A 238 10.01 -7.89 27.21
C GLU A 238 9.99 -8.67 25.87
N LEU A 239 11.04 -8.63 25.04
CA LEU A 239 11.08 -9.38 23.78
C LEU A 239 11.36 -10.87 24.00
N GLN A 240 12.03 -11.21 25.11
CA GLN A 240 12.31 -12.59 25.51
C GLN A 240 11.07 -13.22 26.18
N GLU A 241 10.38 -12.45 27.04
CA GLU A 241 9.08 -12.85 27.58
C GLU A 241 8.00 -12.93 26.49
N GLN A 242 7.96 -12.00 25.51
CA GLN A 242 7.05 -12.10 24.36
C GLN A 242 7.37 -13.31 23.49
N GLN A 243 8.63 -13.68 23.27
CA GLN A 243 8.95 -14.93 22.56
C GLN A 243 8.52 -16.19 23.33
N GLU A 244 8.59 -16.18 24.66
CA GLU A 244 8.15 -17.30 25.50
C GLU A 244 6.62 -17.38 25.64
N THR A 245 5.90 -16.25 25.64
CA THR A 245 4.41 -16.23 25.62
C THR A 245 3.82 -16.44 24.21
N MET A 246 4.50 -15.98 23.16
CA MET A 246 4.07 -16.16 21.75
C MET A 246 4.30 -17.58 21.23
N GLY A 247 5.05 -18.43 21.95
CA GLY A 247 5.15 -19.87 21.66
C GLY A 247 3.86 -20.65 21.90
N ALA A 248 2.92 -20.12 22.69
CA ALA A 248 1.71 -20.84 23.13
C ALA A 248 0.40 -20.36 22.49
N THR A 249 0.36 -19.15 21.91
CA THR A 249 -0.83 -18.63 21.23
C THR A 249 -0.42 -17.80 20.04
N SER A 250 -0.71 -18.29 18.83
CA SER A 250 -0.59 -17.55 17.57
C SER A 250 -1.33 -16.22 17.70
N PRO A 251 -0.63 -15.07 17.75
CA PRO A 251 -1.29 -13.82 17.96
C PRO A 251 -1.93 -13.39 16.64
N ASN A 252 -3.25 -13.38 16.62
CA ASN A 252 -4.09 -12.88 15.52
C ASN A 252 -4.04 -11.34 15.48
N ILE A 253 -2.83 -10.78 15.62
CA ILE A 253 -2.57 -9.34 15.68
C ILE A 253 -2.61 -8.82 14.25
N PRO A 254 -3.48 -7.84 13.93
CA PRO A 254 -3.43 -7.16 12.66
C PRO A 254 -2.19 -6.24 12.64
N PHE A 255 -1.20 -6.60 11.84
CA PHE A 255 -0.13 -5.70 11.40
C PHE A 255 -0.55 -5.01 10.10
#